data_AF-A0AA85KFS5-F1
#
_entry.id   AF-A0AA85KFS5-F1
#
_cell.length_a   1.000
_cell.length_b   1.000
_cell.length_c   1.000
_cell.angle_alpha   90.00
_cell.angle_beta   90.00
_cell.angle_gamma   90.00
#
_symmetry.space_group_name_H-M   'P 1'
#
loop_
_entity.id
_entity.type
_entity.pdbx_description
1 polymer ?
#
loop_
_entity_poly.entity_id
_entity_poly.type
_entity_poly.pdbx_seq_one_letter_code
_entity_poly.pdbx_strand_id
1 'polypeptide(L)'
;MNRDPYCPPMDVESRIQALTEKLLNLKLSTNNNNESAGRHQWKEYRFQDNAEKYKMFTACINEFKHNIANSYLHEINTVGELIDYFSTPVETPDFLYKITKDSQDGSIDLPANLSIQVEPLRYNPNEDTFFKVNAYPGRSTIVSDLAASKKHPSYRVSRMKRLRIEYEDM
;
A
#
# COMPACT_ATOMS: atom_id res chain seq x y z
N MET A 1 -3.72 3.39 -7.66
CA MET A 1 -2.72 4.01 -6.76
C MET A 1 -2.23 2.90 -5.86
N ASN A 2 -0.96 2.50 -6.00
CA ASN A 2 -0.37 1.54 -5.06
C ASN A 2 -0.28 2.24 -3.71
N ARG A 3 -1.13 1.84 -2.76
CA ARG A 3 -0.94 2.19 -1.36
C ARG A 3 0.05 1.16 -0.83
N ASP A 4 1.32 1.49 -0.96
CA ASP A 4 2.36 0.69 -0.33
C ASP A 4 2.14 0.76 1.19
N PRO A 5 2.29 -0.38 1.91
CA PRO A 5 2.14 -0.37 3.34
C PRO A 5 3.16 0.57 3.96
N TYR A 6 2.74 1.32 4.96
CA TYR A 6 3.57 2.30 5.64
C TYR A 6 3.68 1.95 7.11
N CYS A 7 4.91 1.72 7.56
CA CYS A 7 5.25 1.56 8.96
C CYS A 7 5.93 2.86 9.44
N PRO A 8 5.31 3.62 10.35
CA PRO A 8 5.87 4.87 10.84
C PRO A 8 7.16 4.58 11.64
N PRO A 9 8.26 5.31 11.40
CA PRO A 9 9.42 5.21 12.28
C PRO A 9 9.12 5.76 13.67
N MET A 10 9.83 5.31 14.71
CA MET A 10 9.64 5.82 16.07
C MET A 10 9.95 7.34 16.16
N ASP A 11 10.86 7.82 15.31
CA ASP A 11 11.38 9.20 15.36
C ASP A 11 10.61 10.18 14.45
N VAL A 12 9.36 9.88 14.05
CA VAL A 12 8.56 10.76 13.17
C VAL A 12 8.50 12.19 13.71
N GLU A 13 8.18 12.36 15.00
CA GLU A 13 8.05 13.68 15.61
C GLU A 13 9.37 14.48 15.54
N SER A 14 10.48 13.85 15.93
CA SER A 14 11.80 14.47 15.97
C SER A 14 12.27 14.90 14.57
N ARG A 15 11.99 14.07 13.55
CA ARG A 15 12.38 14.36 12.16
C ARG A 15 11.55 15.50 11.58
N ILE A 16 10.24 15.49 11.81
CA ILE A 16 9.35 16.58 11.40
C ILE A 16 9.72 17.87 12.12
N GLN A 17 10.09 17.82 13.40
CA GLN A 17 10.59 18.98 14.14
C GLN A 17 11.84 19.56 13.45
N ALA A 18 12.84 18.73 13.14
CA ALA A 18 14.06 19.19 12.47
C ALA A 18 13.78 19.80 11.09
N LEU A 19 12.85 19.23 10.31
CA LEU A 19 12.42 19.81 9.03
C LEU A 19 11.71 21.16 9.22
N THR A 20 10.85 21.26 10.22
CA THR A 20 10.10 22.48 10.55
C THR A 20 11.06 23.61 10.92
N GLU A 21 12.04 23.35 11.78
CA GLU A 21 13.07 24.31 12.16
C GLU A 21 13.91 24.76 10.96
N LYS A 22 14.26 23.82 10.07
CA LYS A 22 15.07 24.09 8.87
C LYS A 22 14.36 24.90 7.80
N LEU A 23 13.06 24.66 7.58
CA LEU A 23 12.32 25.25 6.47
C LEU A 23 11.53 26.50 6.85
N LEU A 24 10.97 26.54 8.05
CA LEU A 24 10.08 27.62 8.49
C LEU A 24 10.80 28.64 9.38
N ASN A 25 12.08 28.41 9.71
CA ASN A 25 12.87 29.25 10.62
C ASN A 25 12.15 29.56 11.95
N LEU A 26 11.25 28.66 12.37
CA LEU A 26 10.58 28.71 13.66
C LEU A 26 11.64 28.37 14.71
N LYS A 27 12.42 29.37 15.13
CA LYS A 27 13.17 29.26 16.38
C LYS A 27 12.12 29.13 17.47
N LEU A 28 12.00 27.95 18.07
CA LEU A 28 11.26 27.75 19.33
C LEU A 28 11.63 28.93 20.24
N SER A 29 10.72 29.89 20.41
CA SER A 29 10.93 30.99 21.33
C SER A 29 10.86 30.39 22.73
N THR A 30 12.01 30.04 23.27
CA THR A 30 12.21 29.85 24.70
C THR A 30 12.07 31.22 25.37
N ASN A 31 10.85 31.76 25.40
CA ASN A 31 10.53 32.76 26.40
C ASN A 31 10.30 32.01 27.71
N ASN A 32 11.36 32.04 28.51
CA ASN A 32 11.40 31.61 29.89
C ASN A 32 10.14 32.08 30.62
N ASN A 33 9.37 31.13 31.15
CA ASN A 33 8.74 31.18 32.49
C ASN A 33 7.78 30.00 32.72
N ASN A 34 7.37 29.24 31.70
CA ASN A 34 6.47 28.08 31.88
C ASN A 34 6.95 26.86 31.06
N GLU A 35 7.85 26.04 31.64
CA GLU A 35 8.61 24.97 30.96
C GLU A 35 7.76 23.81 30.40
N SER A 36 6.48 23.71 30.81
CA SER A 36 5.55 22.68 30.34
C SER A 36 4.67 23.12 29.16
N ALA A 37 4.47 24.44 28.95
CA ALA A 37 3.59 24.98 27.92
C ALA A 37 4.30 25.27 26.58
N GLY A 38 5.60 25.54 26.61
CA GLY A 38 6.38 25.88 25.40
C GLY A 38 6.68 24.69 24.46
N ARG A 39 6.64 23.44 24.95
CA ARG A 39 7.03 22.26 24.16
C ARG A 39 6.04 21.88 23.06
N HIS A 40 4.78 22.32 23.15
CA HIS A 40 3.73 21.95 22.19
C HIS A 40 3.35 23.07 21.19
N GLN A 41 3.89 24.27 21.36
CA GLN A 41 3.44 25.44 20.60
C GLN A 41 3.77 25.36 19.10
N TRP A 42 4.81 24.62 18.71
CA TRP A 42 5.17 24.43 17.30
C TRP A 42 4.27 23.42 16.57
N LYS A 43 3.66 22.46 17.29
CA LYS A 43 2.70 21.51 16.71
C LYS A 43 1.41 22.23 16.29
N GLU A 44 1.01 23.26 17.02
CA GLU A 44 -0.16 24.08 16.70
C GLU A 44 0.09 25.11 15.57
N TYR A 45 1.32 25.19 15.04
CA TYR A 45 1.64 26.10 13.96
C TYR A 45 0.81 25.77 12.71
N ARG A 46 0.04 26.75 12.24
CA ARG A 46 -0.78 26.66 11.03
C ARG A 46 -0.02 27.25 9.85
N PHE A 47 0.06 26.49 8.76
CA PHE A 47 0.68 26.95 7.51
C PHE A 47 -0.05 28.18 6.98
N GLN A 48 0.71 29.23 6.64
CA GLN A 48 0.13 30.50 6.17
C GLN A 48 -0.01 30.52 4.65
N ASP A 49 0.95 29.91 3.95
CA ASP A 49 0.98 29.87 2.48
C ASP A 49 1.00 28.43 1.94
N ASN A 50 0.39 28.26 0.77
CA ASN A 50 0.42 27.01 0.02
C ASN A 50 1.85 26.66 -0.43
N ALA A 51 2.71 27.65 -0.67
CA ALA A 51 4.11 27.40 -1.01
C ALA A 51 4.90 26.81 0.16
N GLU A 52 4.63 27.23 1.40
CA GLU A 52 5.21 26.65 2.62
C GLU A 52 4.75 25.20 2.79
N LYS A 53 3.44 24.98 2.66
CA LYS A 53 2.82 23.65 2.74
C LYS A 53 3.43 22.69 1.72
N TYR A 54 3.57 23.13 0.46
CA TYR A 54 4.17 22.34 -0.60
C TYR A 54 5.63 21.96 -0.29
N LYS A 55 6.44 22.92 0.17
CA LYS A 55 7.85 22.67 0.54
C LYS A 55 7.94 21.66 1.68
N MET A 56 7.12 21.82 2.71
CA MET A 56 7.10 20.92 3.86
C MET A 56 6.67 19.51 3.46
N PHE A 57 5.57 19.37 2.73
CA PHE A 57 5.05 18.08 2.30
C PHE A 57 6.04 17.36 1.39
N THR A 58 6.67 18.07 0.46
CA THR A 58 7.69 17.50 -0.43
C THR A 58 8.89 16.98 0.38
N ALA A 59 9.34 17.72 1.40
CA ALA A 59 10.42 17.27 2.28
C ALA A 59 10.04 16.01 3.06
N CYS A 60 8.84 15.98 3.67
CA CYS A 60 8.36 14.81 4.41
C CYS A 60 8.17 13.58 3.50
N ILE A 61 7.62 13.75 2.30
CA ILE A 61 7.43 12.64 1.34
C ILE A 61 8.77 12.02 0.96
N ASN A 62 9.79 12.85 0.71
CA ASN A 62 11.14 12.38 0.42
C ASN A 62 11.78 11.68 1.62
N GLU A 63 11.50 12.17 2.83
CA GLU A 63 12.10 11.69 4.06
C GLU A 63 11.52 10.34 4.53
N PHE A 64 10.19 10.19 4.49
CA PHE A 64 9.48 9.00 4.92
C PHE A 64 9.16 8.03 3.77
N LYS A 65 9.43 8.43 2.52
CA LYS A 65 9.08 7.67 1.30
C LYS A 65 7.60 7.29 1.24
N HIS A 66 6.74 8.08 1.89
CA HIS A 66 5.31 7.88 1.95
C HIS A 66 4.60 9.10 1.39
N ASN A 67 3.72 8.88 0.41
CA ASN A 67 3.04 9.95 -0.29
C ASN A 67 1.77 10.40 0.45
N ILE A 68 1.46 11.69 0.40
CA ILE A 68 0.23 12.25 0.96
C ILE A 68 -0.85 12.17 -0.11
N ALA A 69 -1.97 11.52 0.20
CA ALA A 69 -3.07 11.42 -0.76
C ALA A 69 -3.79 12.78 -0.93
N ASN A 70 -4.22 13.06 -2.16
CA ASN A 70 -4.87 14.33 -2.52
C ASN A 70 -6.10 14.65 -1.64
N SER A 71 -6.80 13.62 -1.17
CA SER A 71 -7.94 13.77 -0.25
C SER A 71 -7.51 14.41 1.07
N TYR A 72 -6.34 14.11 1.61
CA TYR A 72 -5.87 14.62 2.90
C TYR A 72 -5.20 15.99 2.81
N LEU A 73 -4.90 16.49 1.61
CA LEU A 73 -4.18 17.76 1.43
C LEU A 73 -4.93 18.96 2.03
N HIS A 74 -6.25 18.94 2.06
CA HIS A 74 -7.05 20.04 2.62
C HIS A 74 -7.30 19.89 4.14
N GLU A 75 -7.17 18.67 4.66
CA GLU A 75 -7.35 18.36 6.08
C GLU A 75 -6.13 18.78 6.89
N ILE A 76 -4.92 18.58 6.35
CA ILE A 76 -3.65 18.89 7.04
C ILE A 76 -3.34 20.38 6.93
N ASN A 77 -3.67 21.19 7.94
CA ASN A 77 -3.43 22.63 8.00
C ASN A 77 -2.41 23.03 9.07
N THR A 78 -2.16 22.15 10.04
CA THR A 78 -1.20 22.34 11.12
C THR A 78 -0.05 21.33 11.05
N VAL A 79 1.05 21.64 11.73
CA VAL A 79 2.19 20.70 11.85
C VAL A 79 1.79 19.47 12.69
N GLY A 80 0.93 19.63 13.68
CA GLY A 80 0.38 18.53 14.49
C GLY A 80 -0.36 17.51 13.63
N GLU A 81 -1.29 17.96 12.78
CA GLU A 81 -2.02 17.09 11.85
C GLU A 81 -1.08 16.38 10.86
N LEU A 82 0.02 17.02 10.47
CA LEU A 82 1.04 16.41 9.61
C LEU A 82 1.78 15.28 10.34
N ILE A 83 2.12 15.50 11.62
CA ILE A 83 2.72 14.48 12.49
C ILE A 83 1.76 13.31 12.66
N ASP A 84 0.49 13.59 12.94
CA ASP A 84 -0.53 12.56 13.09
C ASP A 84 -0.64 11.72 11.81
N TYR A 85 -0.69 12.35 10.64
CA TYR A 85 -0.72 11.64 9.36
C TYR A 85 0.46 10.67 9.18
N PHE A 86 1.69 11.13 9.42
CA PHE A 86 2.88 10.27 9.30
C PHE A 86 3.10 9.36 10.50
N SER A 87 2.35 9.50 11.58
CA SER A 87 2.37 8.56 12.71
C SER A 87 1.32 7.46 12.57
N THR A 88 0.31 7.65 11.70
CA THR A 88 -0.67 6.62 11.40
C THR A 88 -0.09 5.54 10.48
N PRO A 89 -0.08 4.26 10.90
CA PRO A 89 0.34 3.17 10.03
C PRO A 89 -0.69 2.91 8.94
N VAL A 90 -0.23 2.52 7.74
CA VAL A 90 -1.09 2.16 6.62
C VAL A 90 -0.89 0.69 6.30
N GLU A 91 -1.95 -0.10 6.48
CA GLU A 91 -1.94 -1.53 6.16
C GLU A 91 -2.26 -1.78 4.68
N THR A 92 -1.77 -2.91 4.16
CA THR A 92 -2.17 -3.38 2.84
C THR A 92 -3.65 -3.79 2.84
N PRO A 93 -4.43 -3.42 1.81
CA PRO A 93 -5.83 -3.86 1.71
C PRO A 93 -5.97 -5.36 1.37
N ASP A 94 -4.90 -6.00 0.91
CA ASP A 94 -4.91 -7.44 0.60
C ASP A 94 -4.68 -8.27 1.87
N PHE A 95 -5.77 -8.79 2.41
CA PHE A 95 -5.77 -9.58 3.64
C PHE A 95 -5.04 -10.92 3.49
N LEU A 96 -5.07 -11.54 2.30
CA LEU A 96 -4.33 -12.78 2.05
C LEU A 96 -2.83 -12.51 2.13
N TYR A 97 -2.39 -11.45 1.47
CA TYR A 97 -0.99 -11.01 1.53
C TYR A 97 -0.56 -10.69 2.96
N LYS A 98 -1.40 -9.97 3.71
CA LYS A 98 -1.16 -9.64 5.12
C LYS A 98 -0.94 -10.90 5.97
N ILE A 99 -1.88 -11.84 5.96
CA ILE A 99 -1.76 -13.09 6.74
C ILE A 99 -0.50 -13.86 6.35
N THR A 100 -0.19 -13.94 5.05
CA THR A 100 0.99 -14.69 4.60
C THR A 100 2.30 -14.06 5.05
N LYS A 101 2.39 -12.73 5.08
CA LYS A 101 3.54 -12.02 5.63
C LYS A 101 3.63 -12.18 7.14
N ASP A 102 2.54 -11.92 7.83
CA ASP A 102 2.46 -12.02 9.30
C ASP A 102 2.85 -13.43 9.78
N SER A 103 2.45 -14.46 9.04
CA SER A 103 2.90 -15.83 9.26
C SER A 103 4.40 -16.03 9.09
N GLN A 104 4.97 -15.49 8.00
CA GLN A 104 6.39 -15.64 7.70
C GLN A 104 7.26 -14.88 8.70
N ASP A 105 6.77 -13.74 9.17
CA ASP A 105 7.40 -12.89 10.17
C ASP A 105 7.18 -13.42 11.61
N GLY A 106 6.34 -14.46 11.79
CA GLY A 106 6.07 -15.11 13.07
C GLY A 106 5.15 -14.31 14.01
N SER A 107 4.43 -13.31 13.49
CA SER A 107 3.46 -12.53 14.27
C SER A 107 2.12 -13.25 14.42
N ILE A 108 1.79 -14.16 13.50
CA ILE A 108 0.60 -15.00 13.54
C ILE A 108 0.99 -16.48 13.37
N ASP A 109 0.64 -17.29 14.37
CA ASP A 109 0.75 -18.74 14.27
C ASP A 109 -0.42 -19.31 13.47
N LEU A 110 -0.15 -19.84 12.28
CA LEU A 110 -1.15 -20.57 11.52
C LEU A 110 -1.37 -21.97 12.12
N PRO A 111 -2.63 -22.46 12.10
CA PRO A 111 -2.91 -23.85 12.41
C PRO A 111 -2.09 -24.79 11.54
N ALA A 112 -1.54 -25.87 12.12
CA ALA A 112 -0.69 -26.83 11.41
C ALA A 112 -1.36 -27.50 10.19
N ASN A 113 -2.70 -27.49 10.14
CA ASN A 113 -3.51 -28.03 9.05
C ASN A 113 -3.92 -26.98 8.00
N LEU A 114 -3.46 -25.73 8.10
CA LEU A 114 -3.79 -24.65 7.18
C LEU A 114 -2.55 -24.24 6.38
N SER A 115 -2.60 -24.43 5.06
CA SER A 115 -1.58 -23.94 4.12
C SER A 115 -2.21 -22.91 3.19
N ILE A 116 -1.60 -21.73 3.10
CA ILE A 116 -2.08 -20.65 2.23
C ILE A 116 -1.30 -20.68 0.93
N GLN A 117 -2.02 -20.75 -0.18
CA GLN A 117 -1.46 -20.67 -1.52
C GLN A 117 -1.64 -19.26 -2.08
N VAL A 118 -0.56 -18.47 -2.06
CA VAL A 118 -0.58 -17.07 -2.53
C VAL A 118 -0.65 -17.00 -4.06
N GLU A 119 0.11 -17.86 -4.74
CA GLU A 119 0.14 -17.85 -6.19
C GLU A 119 -1.02 -18.67 -6.77
N PRO A 120 -1.85 -18.09 -7.66
CA PRO A 120 -2.94 -18.83 -8.26
C PRO A 120 -2.39 -19.92 -9.18
N LEU A 121 -2.68 -21.18 -8.87
CA LEU A 121 -2.40 -22.29 -9.78
C LEU A 121 -3.41 -22.23 -10.94
N ARG A 122 -2.87 -22.17 -12.16
CA ARG A 122 -3.68 -22.14 -13.38
C ARG A 122 -3.52 -23.45 -14.14
N TYR A 123 -4.59 -23.86 -14.79
CA TYR A 123 -4.55 -24.97 -15.72
C TYR A 123 -3.66 -24.63 -16.93
N ASN A 124 -2.59 -25.41 -17.11
CA ASN A 124 -1.79 -25.40 -18.31
C ASN A 124 -1.73 -26.84 -18.87
N PRO A 125 -2.35 -27.13 -20.02
CA PRO A 125 -2.41 -28.47 -20.60
C PRO A 125 -1.06 -29.00 -21.09
N ASN A 126 -0.07 -28.12 -21.25
CA ASN A 126 1.27 -28.50 -21.67
C ASN A 126 2.17 -28.86 -20.48
N GLU A 127 1.78 -28.46 -19.27
CA GLU A 127 2.52 -28.77 -18.04
C GLU A 127 1.80 -29.89 -17.29
N ASP A 128 2.54 -30.88 -16.82
CA ASP A 128 2.01 -31.95 -15.95
C ASP A 128 1.83 -31.44 -14.51
N THR A 129 1.01 -30.41 -14.36
CA THR A 129 0.71 -29.75 -13.08
C THR A 129 -0.51 -30.36 -12.42
N PHE A 130 -0.79 -29.91 -11.20
CA PHE A 130 -1.85 -30.40 -10.31
C PHE A 130 -3.23 -30.59 -10.98
N PHE A 131 -3.57 -29.78 -11.99
CA PHE A 131 -4.84 -29.87 -12.70
C PHE A 131 -4.69 -30.56 -14.06
N LYS A 132 -5.18 -31.80 -14.18
CA LYS A 132 -5.18 -32.56 -15.46
C LYS A 132 -6.33 -32.14 -16.40
N VAL A 133 -7.43 -31.67 -15.84
CA VAL A 133 -8.64 -31.27 -16.58
C VAL A 133 -9.09 -29.91 -16.08
N ASN A 134 -9.54 -29.05 -16.99
CA ASN A 134 -10.13 -27.76 -16.64
C ASN A 134 -11.65 -27.89 -16.44
N ALA A 135 -12.23 -26.97 -15.67
CA ALA A 135 -13.69 -26.92 -15.47
C ALA A 135 -14.47 -26.60 -16.77
N TYR A 136 -13.79 -26.12 -17.82
CA TYR A 136 -14.39 -25.70 -19.09
C TYR A 136 -13.73 -26.43 -20.27
N PRO A 137 -14.07 -27.71 -20.51
CA PRO A 137 -13.48 -28.47 -21.60
C PRO A 137 -13.76 -27.80 -22.95
N GLY A 138 -12.77 -27.84 -23.84
CA GLY A 138 -12.88 -27.26 -25.18
C GLY A 138 -12.83 -25.72 -25.24
N ARG A 139 -12.77 -25.01 -24.12
CA ARG A 139 -12.60 -23.54 -24.09
C ARG A 139 -11.15 -23.11 -23.93
N SER A 140 -10.78 -22.03 -24.61
CA SER A 140 -9.44 -21.43 -24.50
C SER A 140 -9.32 -20.58 -23.23
N THR A 141 -8.19 -20.66 -22.55
CA THR A 141 -7.87 -19.87 -21.35
C THR A 141 -6.98 -18.70 -21.75
N ILE A 142 -7.61 -17.58 -22.10
CA ILE A 142 -6.91 -16.38 -22.57
C ILE A 142 -6.77 -15.40 -21.41
N VAL A 143 -5.54 -14.96 -21.15
CA VAL A 143 -5.23 -13.93 -20.18
C VAL A 143 -5.25 -12.60 -20.91
N SER A 144 -6.16 -11.70 -20.53
CA SER A 144 -6.33 -10.40 -21.19
C SER A 144 -5.44 -9.31 -20.58
N ASP A 145 -5.17 -9.38 -19.28
CA ASP A 145 -4.38 -8.36 -18.58
C ASP A 145 -2.88 -8.46 -18.92
N LEU A 146 -2.24 -7.31 -19.14
CA LEU A 146 -0.85 -7.23 -19.60
C LEU A 146 0.14 -7.75 -18.54
N ALA A 147 -0.09 -7.40 -17.27
CA ALA A 147 0.76 -7.86 -16.18
C ALA A 147 0.61 -9.37 -15.99
N ALA A 148 -0.64 -9.85 -15.94
CA ALA A 148 -0.94 -11.27 -15.82
C ALA A 148 -0.47 -12.09 -17.03
N SER A 149 -0.52 -11.54 -18.25
CA SER A 149 -0.08 -12.23 -19.48
C SER A 149 1.43 -12.46 -19.53
N LYS A 150 2.23 -11.64 -18.85
CA LYS A 150 3.68 -11.88 -18.71
C LYS A 150 3.97 -13.07 -17.79
N LYS A 151 3.21 -13.19 -16.69
CA LYS A 151 3.39 -14.25 -15.70
C LYS A 151 2.77 -15.57 -16.13
N HIS A 152 1.63 -15.53 -16.82
CA HIS A 152 0.84 -16.69 -17.18
C HIS A 152 0.58 -16.73 -18.69
N PRO A 153 1.09 -17.76 -19.41
CA PRO A 153 0.85 -17.88 -20.83
C PRO A 153 -0.63 -18.20 -21.10
N SER A 154 -1.20 -17.56 -22.11
CA SER A 154 -2.53 -17.91 -22.60
C SER A 154 -2.49 -19.25 -23.33
N TYR A 155 -3.48 -20.11 -23.10
CA TYR A 155 -3.64 -21.34 -23.85
C TYR A 155 -4.86 -21.27 -24.79
N ARG A 156 -4.63 -21.58 -26.07
CA ARG A 156 -5.67 -21.65 -27.08
C ARG A 156 -5.95 -23.10 -27.46
N VAL A 157 -7.20 -23.50 -27.31
CA VAL A 157 -7.66 -24.84 -27.69
C VAL A 157 -7.73 -24.96 -29.21
N SER A 158 -7.25 -26.10 -29.72
CA SER A 158 -7.38 -26.48 -31.13
C SER A 158 -8.84 -26.45 -31.57
N ARG A 159 -9.11 -26.00 -32.80
CA ARG A 159 -10.48 -25.90 -33.35
C ARG A 159 -11.25 -27.22 -33.27
N MET A 160 -10.56 -28.35 -33.42
CA MET A 160 -11.18 -29.69 -33.38
C MET A 160 -11.67 -30.10 -31.98
N LYS A 161 -11.07 -29.52 -30.93
CA LYS A 161 -11.42 -29.80 -29.53
C LYS A 161 -12.38 -28.77 -28.94
N ARG A 162 -12.80 -27.76 -29.71
CA ARG A 162 -13.76 -26.76 -29.22
C ARG A 162 -15.15 -27.34 -29.23
N LEU A 163 -15.77 -27.40 -28.06
CA LEU A 163 -17.20 -27.64 -27.94
C LEU A 163 -17.91 -26.39 -28.47
N ARG A 164 -18.64 -26.53 -29.58
CA ARG A 164 -19.70 -25.58 -29.95
C ARG A 164 -20.93 -25.97 -29.14
N ILE A 165 -21.48 -25.02 -28.41
CA ILE A 165 -22.83 -25.14 -27.86
C ILE A 165 -23.69 -24.52 -28.95
N GLU A 166 -24.45 -25.34 -29.68
CA GLU A 166 -25.38 -24.83 -30.67
C GLU A 166 -26.64 -24.30 -29.96
N TYR A 167 -27.44 -23.50 -30.65
CA TYR A 167 -28.65 -22.90 -30.06
C TYR A 167 -29.67 -23.97 -29.63
N GLU A 168 -29.58 -25.17 -30.21
CA GLU A 168 -30.45 -26.33 -29.95
C GLU A 168 -30.08 -27.07 -28.65
N ASP A 169 -28.92 -26.78 -28.05
CA ASP A 169 -28.42 -27.45 -26.82
C ASP A 169 -28.74 -26.67 -25.52
N MET A 170 -29.45 -25.53 -25.61
CA MET A 170 -29.90 -24.70 -24.47
C MET A 170 -31.39 -24.86 -24.20
#